data_AF-A0AAD9ISC6-F1
#
_entry.id   AF-A0AAD9ISC6-F1
#
_cell.length_a   1.000
_cell.length_b   1.000
_cell.length_c   1.000
_cell.angle_alpha   90.00
_cell.angle_beta   90.00
_cell.angle_gamma   90.00
#
_symmetry.space_group_name_H-M   'P 1'
#
loop_
_entity.id
_entity.type
_entity.pdbx_description
1 polymer ?
#
loop_
_entity_poly.entity_id
_entity_poly.type
_entity_poly.pdbx_seq_one_letter_code
_entity_poly.pdbx_strand_id
1 'polypeptide(L)'
;MHDQYIYIYIYIYIYIYIYIYIYIYIYILFIALARFSQDPEVKIKGDKAEIRFHISGPLTHIKVENCVEGTENCATEIVMIPQKTRIKRETVRTVYDFMATVALVDSKAKRLSFSFWLYDGDVLLVSHPTVVKINKSKREL
;
A
#
# COMPACT_ATOMS: atom_id res chain seq x y z
N MET A 1 -46.10 31.48 -6.46
CA MET A 1 -44.86 31.42 -7.27
C MET A 1 -43.61 31.18 -6.42
N HIS A 2 -43.45 31.81 -5.24
CA HIS A 2 -42.23 31.66 -4.44
C HIS A 2 -42.00 30.22 -3.92
N ASP A 3 -43.07 29.55 -3.46
CA ASP A 3 -43.00 28.18 -2.93
C ASP A 3 -42.60 27.15 -3.98
N GLN A 4 -43.00 27.35 -5.23
CA GLN A 4 -42.66 26.47 -6.34
C GLN A 4 -41.16 26.58 -6.70
N TYR A 5 -40.59 27.79 -6.63
CA TYR A 5 -39.15 27.99 -6.81
C TYR A 5 -38.33 27.34 -5.70
N ILE A 6 -38.79 27.46 -4.45
CA ILE A 6 -38.14 26.83 -3.30
C ILE A 6 -38.15 25.30 -3.44
N TYR A 7 -39.27 24.72 -3.86
CA TYR A 7 -39.39 23.28 -4.09
C TYR A 7 -38.43 22.78 -5.19
N ILE A 8 -38.39 23.48 -6.33
CA ILE A 8 -37.48 23.15 -7.44
C ILE A 8 -36.02 23.28 -7.00
N TYR A 9 -35.67 24.33 -6.25
CA TYR A 9 -34.32 24.53 -5.74
C TYR A 9 -33.88 23.38 -4.81
N ILE A 10 -34.73 23.00 -3.84
CA ILE A 10 -34.45 21.88 -2.93
C ILE A 10 -34.29 20.58 -3.71
N TYR A 11 -35.14 20.34 -4.71
CA TYR A 11 -35.06 19.15 -5.55
C TYR A 11 -33.72 19.06 -6.30
N ILE A 12 -33.30 20.16 -6.94
CA ILE A 12 -32.02 20.24 -7.66
C ILE A 12 -30.85 20.02 -6.70
N TYR A 13 -30.89 20.65 -5.52
CA TYR A 13 -29.85 20.49 -4.51
C TYR A 13 -29.69 19.03 -4.07
N ILE A 14 -30.79 18.35 -3.76
CA ILE A 14 -30.78 16.93 -3.38
C ILE A 14 -30.26 16.07 -4.53
N TYR A 15 -30.69 16.34 -5.77
CA TYR A 15 -30.23 15.62 -6.95
C TYR A 15 -28.70 15.72 -7.12
N ILE A 16 -28.15 16.93 -7.04
CA ILE A 16 -26.70 17.16 -7.14
C ILE A 16 -25.96 16.45 -6.01
N TYR A 17 -26.47 16.54 -4.78
CA TYR A 17 -25.88 15.88 -3.63
C TYR A 17 -25.79 14.36 -3.82
N ILE A 18 -26.89 13.72 -4.26
CA ILE A 18 -26.94 12.28 -4.53
C ILE A 18 -25.98 11.91 -5.67
N TYR A 19 -25.95 12.71 -6.74
CA TYR A 19 -25.06 12.49 -7.87
C TYR A 19 -23.58 12.51 -7.44
N ILE A 20 -23.17 13.52 -6.68
CA ILE A 20 -21.81 13.62 -6.14
C ILE A 20 -21.50 12.43 -5.24
N TYR A 21 -22.44 12.06 -4.36
CA TYR A 21 -22.26 10.92 -3.46
C TYR A 21 -22.04 9.60 -4.24
N ILE A 22 -22.87 9.33 -5.24
CA ILE A 22 -22.74 8.15 -6.11
C ILE A 22 -21.43 8.19 -6.88
N TYR A 23 -21.04 9.34 -7.42
CA TYR A 23 -19.79 9.51 -8.14
C TYR A 23 -18.59 9.19 -7.24
N ILE A 24 -18.54 9.74 -6.02
CA ILE A 24 -17.50 9.45 -5.04
C ILE A 24 -17.50 7.97 -4.67
N TYR A 25 -18.68 7.37 -4.46
CA TYR A 25 -18.78 5.95 -4.12
C TYR A 25 -18.25 5.05 -5.25
N ILE A 26 -18.63 5.32 -6.51
CA ILE A 26 -18.13 4.59 -7.69
C ILE A 26 -16.63 4.82 -7.84
N TYR A 27 -16.15 6.04 -7.64
CA TYR A 27 -14.74 6.38 -7.71
C TYR A 27 -13.93 5.58 -6.67
N ILE A 28 -14.39 5.51 -5.42
CA ILE A 28 -13.77 4.70 -4.36
C ILE A 28 -13.85 3.20 -4.69
N LEU A 29 -14.96 2.72 -5.25
CA LEU A 29 -15.14 1.32 -5.62
C LEU A 29 -14.21 0.91 -6.79
N PHE A 30 -14.03 1.79 -7.77
CA PHE A 30 -13.19 1.55 -8.94
C PHE A 30 -11.71 1.68 -8.61
N ILE A 31 -11.35 2.60 -7.70
CA ILE A 31 -10.07 2.61 -7.01
C ILE A 31 -10.14 1.56 -5.90
N ALA A 32 -10.33 0.30 -6.29
CA ALA A 32 -10.00 -0.85 -5.49
C ALA A 32 -8.48 -0.83 -5.25
N LEU A 33 -8.07 0.02 -4.30
CA LEU A 33 -6.70 0.40 -4.00
C LEU A 33 -5.83 -0.84 -3.88
N ALA A 34 -4.61 -0.76 -4.41
CA ALA A 34 -3.63 -1.77 -4.13
C ALA A 34 -3.51 -1.92 -2.61
N ARG A 35 -3.54 -3.16 -2.14
CA ARG A 35 -3.47 -3.48 -0.72
C ARG A 35 -2.64 -4.72 -0.50
N PHE A 36 -1.99 -4.77 0.64
CA PHE A 36 -1.42 -6.01 1.15
C PHE A 36 -2.56 -6.99 1.42
N SER A 37 -2.55 -8.12 0.71
CA SER A 37 -3.44 -9.23 0.97
C SER A 37 -3.01 -9.99 2.22
N GLN A 38 -1.71 -9.96 2.52
CA GLN A 38 -1.08 -10.45 3.75
C GLN A 38 0.04 -9.49 4.15
N ASP A 39 0.37 -9.43 5.44
CA ASP A 39 1.50 -8.63 5.91
C ASP A 39 2.80 -9.07 5.21
N PRO A 40 3.67 -8.13 4.79
CA PRO A 40 4.94 -8.46 4.16
C PRO A 40 5.81 -9.33 5.08
N GLU A 41 6.27 -10.48 4.57
CA GLU A 41 7.17 -11.33 5.33
C GLU A 41 8.62 -10.86 5.13
N VAL A 42 9.27 -10.44 6.21
CA VAL A 42 10.66 -9.95 6.15
C VAL A 42 11.62 -10.97 6.76
N LYS A 43 12.59 -11.42 5.97
CA LYS A 43 13.66 -12.35 6.38
C LYS A 43 15.02 -11.71 6.18
N ILE A 44 15.78 -11.57 7.26
CA ILE A 44 17.13 -10.98 7.20
C ILE A 44 18.15 -12.02 6.72
N LYS A 45 18.92 -11.75 5.66
CA LYS A 45 20.04 -12.61 5.24
C LYS A 45 21.29 -11.77 5.08
N GLY A 46 22.24 -11.97 6.01
CA GLY A 46 23.47 -11.17 6.05
C GLY A 46 23.18 -9.68 6.21
N ASP A 47 23.61 -8.90 5.23
CA ASP A 47 23.46 -7.45 5.11
C ASP A 47 22.20 -7.01 4.35
N LYS A 48 21.33 -7.96 3.97
CA LYS A 48 20.11 -7.70 3.20
C LYS A 48 18.85 -8.23 3.89
N ALA A 49 17.70 -7.71 3.48
CA ALA A 49 16.39 -8.26 3.80
C ALA A 49 15.74 -8.82 2.54
N GLU A 50 15.34 -10.09 2.60
CA GLU A 50 14.40 -10.67 1.65
C GLU A 50 12.99 -10.40 2.13
N ILE A 51 12.17 -9.79 1.28
CA ILE A 51 10.80 -9.42 1.59
C ILE A 51 9.88 -10.14 0.62
N ARG A 52 8.92 -10.89 1.13
CA ARG A 52 7.85 -11.47 0.31
C ARG A 52 6.63 -10.57 0.38
N PHE A 53 6.13 -10.19 -0.79
CA PHE A 53 4.96 -9.36 -0.95
C PHE A 53 3.81 -10.19 -1.49
N HIS A 54 2.66 -10.11 -0.82
CA HIS A 54 1.40 -10.61 -1.32
C HIS A 54 0.40 -9.46 -1.42
N ILE A 55 0.20 -8.93 -2.62
CA ILE A 55 -0.52 -7.67 -2.87
C ILE A 55 -1.65 -7.94 -3.86
N SER A 56 -2.80 -7.29 -3.66
CA SER A 56 -3.89 -7.25 -4.63
C SER A 56 -4.11 -5.83 -5.13
N GLY A 57 -4.54 -5.69 -6.39
CA GLY A 57 -4.79 -4.41 -7.05
C GLY A 57 -3.63 -3.95 -7.95
N PRO A 58 -3.87 -2.99 -8.86
CA PRO A 58 -2.84 -2.43 -9.75
C PRO A 58 -1.91 -1.48 -8.97
N LEU A 59 -0.60 -1.63 -9.18
CA LEU A 59 0.43 -0.72 -8.68
C LEU A 59 1.71 -0.89 -9.50
N THR A 60 2.61 0.10 -9.44
CA THR A 60 3.87 0.10 -10.21
C THR A 60 5.08 -0.24 -9.35
N HIS A 61 5.12 0.26 -8.12
CA HIS A 61 6.25 0.08 -7.23
C HIS A 61 5.86 0.21 -5.76
N ILE A 62 6.78 -0.23 -4.91
CA ILE A 62 6.68 -0.17 -3.46
C ILE A 62 7.89 0.62 -2.97
N LYS A 63 7.65 1.65 -2.16
CA LYS A 63 8.71 2.29 -1.39
C LYS A 63 8.90 1.46 -0.11
N VAL A 64 10.12 1.00 0.12
CA VAL A 64 10.50 0.26 1.32
C VAL A 64 11.45 1.15 2.10
N GLU A 65 11.08 1.50 3.32
CA GLU A 65 11.97 2.19 4.25
C GLU A 65 12.31 1.23 5.38
N ASN A 66 13.60 1.15 5.71
CA ASN A 66 14.07 0.39 6.85
C ASN A 66 14.89 1.27 7.78
N CYS A 67 14.45 1.34 9.04
CA CYS A 67 15.03 2.19 10.06
C CYS A 67 15.55 1.37 11.24
N VAL A 68 16.59 1.85 11.90
CA VAL A 68 17.01 1.33 13.21
C VAL A 68 16.08 1.91 14.27
N GLU A 69 15.39 1.04 15.01
CA GLU A 69 14.38 1.46 16.00
C GLU A 69 15.01 2.34 17.10
N GLY A 70 14.41 3.50 17.36
CA GLY A 70 14.90 4.47 18.34
C GLY A 70 15.97 5.43 17.81
N THR A 71 16.21 5.45 16.51
CA THR A 71 17.14 6.38 15.85
C THR A 71 16.51 6.99 14.60
N GLU A 72 17.14 8.05 14.06
CA GLU A 72 16.78 8.65 12.77
C GLU A 72 17.48 7.95 11.58
N ASN A 73 18.21 6.86 11.82
CA ASN A 73 18.95 6.17 10.78
C ASN A 73 18.02 5.27 9.96
N CYS A 74 17.67 5.73 8.76
CA CYS A 74 16.78 5.07 7.82
C CYS A 74 17.40 5.00 6.44
N ALA A 75 17.16 3.90 5.72
CA ALA A 75 17.40 3.80 4.29
C ALA A 75 16.08 3.57 3.57
N THR A 76 15.99 4.05 2.33
CA THR A 76 14.82 3.89 1.48
C THR A 76 15.25 3.23 0.18
N GLU A 77 14.48 2.24 -0.27
CA GLU A 77 14.68 1.56 -1.53
C GLU A 77 13.35 1.42 -2.29
N ILE A 78 13.40 1.50 -3.61
CA ILE A 78 12.22 1.36 -4.48
C ILE A 78 12.22 -0.03 -5.09
N VAL A 79 11.14 -0.77 -4.87
CA VAL A 79 10.93 -2.11 -5.41
C VAL A 79 9.88 -2.05 -6.52
N MET A 80 10.30 -2.30 -7.75
CA MET A 80 9.40 -2.34 -8.91
C MET A 80 8.55 -3.61 -8.91
N ILE A 81 7.28 -3.51 -9.29
CA ILE A 81 6.42 -4.69 -9.45
C ILE A 81 6.82 -5.47 -10.70
N PRO A 82 7.13 -6.77 -10.59
CA PRO A 82 7.47 -7.59 -11.74
C PRO A 82 6.25 -7.79 -12.68
N GLN A 83 6.41 -7.40 -13.95
CA GLN A 83 5.35 -7.50 -14.96
C GLN A 83 5.00 -8.95 -15.40
N LYS A 84 5.74 -9.97 -14.94
CA LYS A 84 5.69 -11.36 -15.48
C LYS A 84 5.25 -12.45 -14.49
N THR A 85 4.98 -12.15 -13.22
CA THR A 85 4.58 -13.17 -12.23
C THR A 85 3.12 -13.56 -12.36
N ARG A 86 2.82 -14.87 -12.20
CA ARG A 86 1.53 -15.54 -12.37
C ARG A 86 0.34 -14.68 -11.93
N ILE A 87 -0.31 -14.05 -12.91
CA ILE A 87 -1.61 -13.40 -12.72
C ILE A 87 -2.64 -14.53 -12.56
N LYS A 88 -2.90 -14.96 -11.33
CA LYS A 88 -4.14 -15.70 -11.05
C LYS A 88 -5.28 -14.70 -11.10
N ARG A 89 -5.92 -14.58 -12.26
CA ARG A 89 -7.23 -13.90 -12.41
C ARG A 89 -8.29 -14.77 -11.74
N GLU A 90 -8.25 -14.86 -10.42
CA GLU A 90 -9.39 -15.35 -9.65
C GLU A 90 -10.38 -14.19 -9.56
N THR A 91 -11.19 -14.03 -10.62
CA THR A 91 -12.30 -13.07 -10.73
C THR A 91 -11.91 -11.60 -10.48
N VAL A 92 -11.63 -10.87 -11.57
CA VAL A 92 -11.57 -9.39 -11.67
C VAL A 92 -10.39 -8.67 -10.98
N ARG A 93 -9.67 -9.27 -10.02
CA ARG A 93 -8.55 -8.61 -9.31
C ARG A 93 -7.17 -9.14 -9.71
N THR A 94 -6.22 -8.23 -9.95
CA THR A 94 -4.80 -8.58 -10.11
C THR A 94 -4.20 -8.88 -8.75
N VAL A 95 -3.46 -9.98 -8.64
CA VAL A 95 -2.74 -10.38 -7.43
C VAL A 95 -1.28 -10.62 -7.77
N TYR A 96 -0.38 -10.05 -6.98
CA TYR A 96 1.07 -10.20 -7.06
C TYR A 96 1.58 -10.99 -5.86
N ASP A 97 2.33 -12.05 -6.12
CA ASP A 97 3.11 -12.80 -5.12
C ASP A 97 4.55 -12.89 -5.64
N PHE A 98 5.46 -12.15 -4.99
CA PHE A 98 6.85 -12.09 -5.41
C PHE A 98 7.78 -11.78 -4.23
N MET A 99 9.06 -12.05 -4.43
CA MET A 99 10.13 -11.70 -3.50
C MET A 99 10.94 -10.52 -4.03
N ALA A 100 11.35 -9.64 -3.12
CA ALA A 100 12.31 -8.60 -3.37
C ALA A 100 13.45 -8.67 -2.35
N THR A 101 14.59 -8.09 -2.68
CA THR A 101 15.73 -7.99 -1.77
C THR A 101 16.11 -6.53 -1.65
N VAL A 102 16.23 -6.05 -0.42
CA VAL A 102 16.63 -4.66 -0.12
C VAL A 102 17.84 -4.64 0.82
N ALA A 103 18.65 -3.60 0.73
CA ALA A 103 19.80 -3.42 1.61
C ALA A 103 19.37 -3.05 3.04
N LEU A 104 20.14 -3.48 4.04
CA LEU A 104 19.93 -3.02 5.41
C LEU A 104 20.59 -1.67 5.64
N VAL A 105 19.86 -0.74 6.27
CA VAL A 105 20.42 0.53 6.76
C VAL A 105 21.59 0.27 7.73
N ASP A 106 21.44 -0.74 8.58
CA ASP A 106 22.50 -1.21 9.47
C ASP A 106 22.36 -2.73 9.67
N SER A 107 23.32 -3.48 9.13
CA SER A 107 23.38 -4.94 9.27
C SER A 107 23.66 -5.39 10.71
N LYS A 108 24.23 -4.54 11.56
CA LYS A 108 24.55 -4.81 12.97
C LYS A 108 23.41 -4.43 13.93
N ALA A 109 22.46 -3.61 13.49
CA ALA A 109 21.33 -3.21 14.31
C ALA A 109 20.52 -4.41 14.82
N LYS A 110 20.17 -4.42 16.12
CA LYS A 110 19.41 -5.50 16.76
C LYS A 110 17.91 -5.41 16.47
N ARG A 111 17.38 -4.19 16.35
CA ARG A 111 15.95 -3.92 16.10
C ARG A 111 15.81 -3.03 14.88
N LEU A 112 15.03 -3.51 13.92
CA LEU A 112 14.74 -2.81 12.67
C LEU A 112 13.24 -2.67 12.51
N SER A 113 12.81 -1.54 11.93
CA SER A 113 11.44 -1.29 11.52
C SER A 113 11.40 -1.16 10.01
N PHE A 114 10.54 -1.92 9.35
CA PHE A 114 10.29 -1.80 7.92
C PHE A 114 8.93 -1.17 7.68
N SER A 115 8.89 -0.11 6.88
CA SER A 115 7.68 0.59 6.47
C SER A 115 7.48 0.43 4.97
N PHE A 116 6.25 0.10 4.56
CA PHE A 116 5.93 -0.18 3.16
C PHE A 116 4.82 0.72 2.65
N TRP A 117 5.08 1.45 1.54
CA TRP A 117 4.08 2.27 0.85
C TRP A 117 3.88 1.78 -0.58
N LEU A 118 2.63 1.75 -1.02
CA LEU A 118 2.25 1.30 -2.36
C LEU A 118 2.01 2.50 -3.27
N TYR A 119 2.57 2.46 -4.49
CA TYR A 119 2.48 3.53 -5.48
C TYR A 119 2.07 3.05 -6.87
N ASP A 120 1.27 3.85 -7.57
CA ASP A 120 0.98 3.72 -9.00
C ASP A 120 1.44 4.98 -9.74
N GLY A 121 2.54 4.90 -10.49
CA GLY A 121 3.29 6.08 -10.91
C GLY A 121 3.69 6.90 -9.69
N ASP A 122 3.39 8.21 -9.70
CA ASP A 122 3.67 9.11 -8.58
C ASP A 122 2.54 9.14 -7.53
N VAL A 123 1.44 8.40 -7.74
CA VAL A 123 0.27 8.41 -6.87
C VAL A 123 0.47 7.45 -5.71
N LEU A 124 0.44 7.98 -4.48
CA LEU A 124 0.42 7.18 -3.26
C LEU A 124 -0.95 6.50 -3.10
N LEU A 125 -0.95 5.17 -3.13
CA LEU A 125 -2.17 4.37 -2.98
C LEU A 125 -2.52 4.11 -1.51
N VAL A 126 -1.52 4.01 -0.63
CA VAL A 126 -1.73 3.71 0.79
C VAL A 126 -1.09 4.80 1.64
N SER A 127 -1.93 5.59 2.34
CA SER A 127 -1.48 6.72 3.16
C SER A 127 -0.77 6.30 4.45
N HIS A 128 -1.08 5.13 4.99
CA HIS A 128 -0.47 4.60 6.22
C HIS A 128 0.37 3.36 5.89
N PRO A 129 1.69 3.40 6.08
CA PRO A 129 2.52 2.25 5.73
C PRO A 129 2.21 1.05 6.60
N THR A 130 2.27 -0.14 6.02
CA THR A 130 2.38 -1.36 6.82
C THR A 130 3.75 -1.37 7.48
N VAL A 131 3.81 -1.62 8.80
CA VAL A 131 5.04 -1.60 9.57
C VAL A 131 5.34 -2.99 10.14
N VAL A 132 6.52 -3.53 9.83
CA VAL A 132 7.01 -4.81 10.34
C VAL A 132 8.26 -4.59 11.18
N LYS A 133 8.18 -4.94 12.46
CA LYS A 133 9.30 -4.82 13.41
C LYS A 133 10.05 -6.14 13.52
N ILE A 134 11.36 -6.09 13.29
CA ILE A 134 12.25 -7.25 13.35
C ILE A 134 13.22 -7.08 14.52
N ASN A 135 13.17 -8.01 15.46
CA ASN A 135 14.18 -8.16 16.50
C ASN A 135 15.11 -9.33 16.16
N LYS A 136 16.35 -9.01 15.75
CA LYS A 136 17.37 -10.02 15.45
C LYS A 136 17.77 -10.86 16.66
N SER A 137 17.55 -10.37 17.89
CA SER A 137 17.85 -11.11 19.12
C SER A 137 16.90 -12.29 19.38
N LYS A 138 15.79 -12.39 18.65
CA LYS A 138 14.86 -13.53 18.70
C LYS A 138 15.13 -14.59 17.63
N ARG A 139 16.27 -14.51 16.92
CA ARG A 139 16.79 -15.65 16.16
C ARG A 139 17.46 -16.61 17.14
N GLU A 140 16.64 -17.43 17.78
CA GLU A 140 17.08 -18.72 18.30
C GLU A 140 16.38 -19.80 17.47
N LEU A 141 17.20 -20.77 17.05
CA LEU A 141 16.95 -22.01 16.30
C LEU A 141 16.94 -21.90 14.76
#